data_AF-D4D2P9-F1
#
_entry.id   AF-D4D2P9-F1
#
_cell.length_a   1.000
_cell.length_b   1.000
_cell.length_c   1.000
_cell.angle_alpha   90.00
_cell.angle_beta   90.00
_cell.angle_gamma   90.00
#
_symmetry.space_group_name_H-M   'P 1'
#
loop_
_entity.id
_entity.type
_entity.pdbx_description
1 polymer ?
#
loop_
_entity_poly.entity_id
_entity_poly.type
_entity_poly.pdbx_seq_one_letter_code
_entity_poly.pdbx_strand_id
1 'polypeptide(L)'
;MNICSTISVPLPTHRLASSALRALQVDLELSPLVKRTFRLTNPESSSIITRQNEIQVNRTAGEPKTGQAATDDNVDVSDESLTVLETEYRATTNRMLRVAVNAFMDSLGVVVGVMEELDVDVLGNELGKP
;
A
#
# COMPACT_ATOMS: atom_id res chain seq x y z
N MET A 1 3.25 2.63 23.90
CA MET A 1 2.25 1.87 23.12
C MET A 1 2.25 2.47 21.73
N ASN A 2 2.67 1.70 20.72
CA ASN A 2 2.77 2.20 19.35
C ASN A 2 1.45 1.90 18.64
N ILE A 3 0.92 2.88 17.92
CA ILE A 3 -0.29 2.72 17.12
C ILE A 3 0.08 2.28 15.70
N CYS A 4 -0.76 1.44 15.09
CA CYS A 4 -0.59 0.88 13.75
C CYS A 4 -1.77 1.28 12.88
N SER A 5 -1.53 1.71 11.63
CA SER A 5 -2.58 2.06 10.67
C SER A 5 -2.14 1.69 9.27
N THR A 6 -3.06 1.21 8.44
CA THR A 6 -2.78 0.87 7.04
C THR A 6 -3.63 1.73 6.12
N ILE A 7 -3.04 2.23 5.06
CA ILE A 7 -3.71 3.00 4.00
C ILE A 7 -3.55 2.24 2.70
N SER A 8 -4.66 1.97 2.02
CA SER A 8 -4.70 1.26 0.75
C SER A 8 -5.24 2.18 -0.33
N VAL A 9 -4.46 2.40 -1.39
CA VAL A 9 -4.82 3.28 -2.51
C VAL A 9 -4.83 2.45 -3.79
N PRO A 10 -6.00 2.14 -4.36
CA PRO A 10 -6.08 1.46 -5.64
C PRO A 10 -5.66 2.41 -6.77
N LEU A 11 -4.82 1.93 -7.67
CA LEU A 11 -4.37 2.66 -8.86
C LEU A 11 -4.80 1.93 -10.14
N PRO A 12 -5.04 2.64 -11.26
CA PRO A 12 -5.63 2.03 -12.45
C PRO A 12 -4.80 0.90 -13.08
N THR A 13 -3.47 0.97 -12.99
CA THR A 13 -2.56 0.00 -13.58
C THR A 13 -1.39 -0.32 -12.65
N HIS A 14 -0.80 -1.52 -12.79
CA HIS A 14 0.41 -1.89 -12.04
C HIS A 14 1.57 -0.94 -12.35
N ARG A 15 1.69 -0.44 -13.59
CA ARG A 15 2.74 0.52 -13.96
C ARG A 15 2.63 1.79 -13.11
N LEU A 16 1.43 2.34 -12.94
CA LEU A 16 1.19 3.49 -12.07
C LEU A 16 1.47 3.14 -10.60
N ALA A 17 1.01 1.98 -10.13
CA ALA A 17 1.25 1.52 -8.77
C ALA A 17 2.74 1.36 -8.42
N SER A 18 3.50 0.68 -9.28
CA SER A 18 4.94 0.49 -9.17
C SER A 18 5.71 1.80 -9.28
N SER A 19 5.25 2.73 -10.13
CA SER A 19 5.88 4.04 -10.26
C SER A 19 5.63 4.90 -9.01
N ALA A 20 4.41 4.88 -8.47
CA ALA A 20 4.06 5.60 -7.26
C ALA A 20 4.84 5.04 -6.06
N LEU A 21 4.91 3.71 -5.92
CA LEU A 21 5.71 3.03 -4.90
C LEU A 21 7.16 3.53 -4.91
N ARG A 22 7.80 3.51 -6.08
CA ARG A 22 9.20 3.92 -6.24
C ARG A 22 9.41 5.41 -5.95
N ALA A 23 8.49 6.27 -6.40
CA ALA A 23 8.56 7.70 -6.12
C ALA A 23 8.45 7.99 -4.62
N LEU A 24 7.49 7.36 -3.93
CA LEU A 24 7.22 7.58 -2.50
C LEU A 24 8.26 6.94 -1.58
N GLN A 25 9.00 5.92 -2.06
CA GLN A 25 10.10 5.30 -1.32
C GLN A 25 11.32 6.21 -1.15
N VAL A 26 11.53 7.16 -2.08
CA VAL A 26 12.63 8.12 -2.00
C VAL A 26 12.36 9.16 -0.91
N ASP A 27 11.09 9.45 -0.64
CA ASP A 27 10.70 10.35 0.44
C ASP A 27 11.03 9.72 1.80
N LEU A 28 11.75 10.48 2.62
CA LEU A 28 12.08 10.09 3.98
C LEU A 28 10.95 10.47 4.94
N GLU A 29 10.67 9.58 5.90
CA GLU A 29 9.84 9.96 7.04
C GLU A 29 10.63 10.93 7.93
N LEU A 30 10.07 12.13 8.15
CA LEU A 30 10.75 13.22 8.86
C LEU A 30 10.92 12.95 10.36
N SER A 31 10.10 12.07 10.93
CA SER A 31 10.12 11.76 12.36
C SER A 31 10.66 10.35 12.64
N PRO A 32 11.68 10.17 13.50
CA PRO A 32 12.12 8.84 13.94
C PRO A 32 11.06 8.12 14.81
N LEU A 33 10.02 8.83 15.25
CA LEU A 33 8.91 8.32 16.03
C LEU A 33 7.78 7.75 15.15
N VAL A 34 7.96 7.78 13.83
CA VAL A 34 7.08 7.17 12.85
C VAL A 34 7.90 6.25 11.96
N LYS A 35 7.37 5.06 11.69
CA LYS A 35 7.89 4.15 10.68
C LYS A 35 6.78 3.92 9.67
N ARG A 36 7.14 3.96 8.39
CA ARG A 36 6.24 3.62 7.29
C ARG A 36 6.85 2.52 6.42
N THR A 37 6.02 1.66 5.86
CA THR A 37 6.44 0.61 4.94
C THR A 37 5.45 0.54 3.79
N PHE A 38 5.97 0.42 2.57
CA PHE A 38 5.17 0.39 1.36
C PHE A 38 5.21 -0.99 0.71
N ARG A 39 4.06 -1.43 0.18
CA ARG A 39 3.93 -2.68 -0.58
C ARG A 39 2.88 -2.52 -1.66
N LEU A 40 2.96 -3.35 -2.69
CA LEU A 40 1.87 -3.50 -3.66
C LEU A 40 1.11 -4.80 -3.37
N THR A 41 -0.20 -4.74 -3.52
CA THR A 41 -1.10 -5.87 -3.28
C THR A 41 -2.14 -5.97 -4.38
N ASN A 42 -2.75 -7.16 -4.50
CA ASN A 42 -3.89 -7.40 -5.38
C ASN A 42 -5.16 -6.83 -4.71
N PRO A 43 -6.08 -6.18 -5.45
CA PRO A 43 -7.38 -5.73 -4.93
C PRO A 43 -8.20 -6.81 -4.21
N GLU A 44 -8.08 -8.08 -4.62
CA GLU A 44 -8.75 -9.20 -3.94
C GLU A 44 -8.23 -9.38 -2.50
N SER A 45 -6.92 -9.19 -2.28
CA SER A 45 -6.28 -9.27 -0.96
C SER A 45 -6.68 -8.10 -0.06
N SER A 46 -6.81 -6.89 -0.62
CA SER A 46 -7.24 -5.70 0.14
C SER A 46 -8.71 -5.78 0.58
N SER A 47 -9.56 -6.47 -0.19
CA SER A 47 -10.97 -6.67 0.15
C SER A 47 -11.16 -7.47 1.45
N ILE A 48 -10.22 -8.38 1.76
CA ILE A 48 -10.24 -9.20 2.98
C ILE A 48 -9.94 -8.34 4.21
N ILE A 49 -9.02 -7.37 4.11
CA ILE A 49 -8.63 -6.50 5.21
C ILE A 49 -9.76 -5.50 5.53
N THR A 50 -10.46 -4.98 4.50
CA THR A 50 -11.56 -4.02 4.70
C THR A 50 -12.80 -4.66 5.35
N ARG A 51 -13.10 -5.93 5.06
CA ARG A 51 -14.25 -6.65 5.66
C ARG A 51 -14.07 -6.99 7.13
N GLN A 52 -12.85 -6.95 7.67
CA GLN A 52 -12.59 -7.28 9.08
C GLN A 52 -12.81 -6.10 10.04
N ASN A 53 -13.01 -4.87 9.55
CA ASN A 53 -13.23 -3.72 10.44
C ASN A 53 -14.71 -3.44 10.76
N GLU A 54 -15.65 -4.18 10.17
CA GLU A 54 -17.08 -4.05 10.46
C GLU A 54 -17.70 -5.22 11.25
N ILE A 55 -16.95 -6.31 11.51
CA ILE A 55 -17.49 -7.46 12.24
C ILE A 55 -16.42 -8.01 13.21
N GLN A 56 -16.54 -7.65 14.50
CA GLN A 56 -16.49 -8.58 15.66
C GLN A 56 -16.16 -7.83 16.97
N VAL A 57 -17.10 -7.03 17.49
CA VAL A 57 -17.30 -6.97 18.94
C VAL A 57 -18.07 -8.24 19.31
N ASN A 58 -17.34 -9.30 19.67
CA ASN A 58 -17.75 -10.31 20.66
C ASN A 58 -16.68 -11.42 20.81
N ARG A 59 -16.03 -11.39 21.99
CA ARG A 59 -15.51 -12.46 22.88
C ARG A 59 -15.66 -13.92 22.36
N THR A 60 -14.73 -14.88 22.54
CA THR A 60 -14.14 -15.37 23.81
C THR A 60 -13.03 -16.42 23.51
N ALA A 61 -12.19 -16.69 24.52
CA ALA A 61 -10.91 -17.41 24.56
C ALA A 61 -10.83 -18.89 24.09
N GLY A 62 -9.63 -19.27 23.65
CA GLY A 62 -9.14 -20.65 23.52
C GLY A 62 -7.75 -20.75 22.86
N GLU A 63 -6.68 -20.87 23.64
CA GLU A 63 -5.34 -21.34 23.23
C GLU A 63 -5.20 -22.86 23.49
N PRO A 64 -4.10 -23.56 23.12
CA PRO A 64 -3.19 -23.48 21.97
C PRO A 64 -3.02 -24.88 21.30
N LYS A 65 -2.21 -25.03 20.22
CA LYS A 65 -1.16 -26.09 20.03
C LYS A 65 -0.50 -26.04 18.63
N THR A 66 0.79 -25.66 18.65
CA THR A 66 2.00 -26.23 18.01
C THR A 66 1.94 -27.04 16.70
N GLY A 67 2.77 -26.64 15.71
CA GLY A 67 3.63 -27.56 14.94
C GLY A 67 3.62 -27.42 13.41
N GLN A 68 4.83 -27.45 12.81
CA GLN A 68 5.20 -27.65 11.39
C GLN A 68 4.94 -26.48 10.41
N ALA A 69 5.94 -25.78 9.86
CA ALA A 69 7.11 -26.14 9.03
C ALA A 69 6.81 -26.29 7.52
N ALA A 70 7.49 -25.42 6.76
CA ALA A 70 7.86 -25.49 5.33
C ALA A 70 6.77 -25.48 4.26
N THR A 71 6.82 -24.44 3.41
CA THR A 71 6.66 -24.39 1.93
C THR A 71 6.70 -22.90 1.57
N ASP A 72 7.84 -22.29 1.19
CA ASP A 72 8.36 -22.30 -0.19
C ASP A 72 7.28 -22.65 -1.20
N ASP A 73 6.45 -21.66 -1.54
CA ASP A 73 5.59 -21.76 -2.71
C ASP A 73 5.62 -20.43 -3.46
N ASN A 74 6.18 -20.55 -4.65
CA ASN A 74 6.38 -19.55 -5.68
C ASN A 74 4.99 -19.13 -6.18
N VAL A 75 4.40 -18.09 -5.59
CA VAL A 75 3.21 -17.48 -6.18
C VAL A 75 3.72 -16.52 -7.25
N ASP A 76 3.70 -17.01 -8.49
CA ASP A 76 3.65 -16.24 -9.72
C ASP A 76 2.37 -15.36 -9.70
N VAL A 77 2.32 -14.40 -8.78
CA VAL A 77 1.45 -13.23 -8.96
C VAL A 77 2.13 -12.50 -10.09
N SER A 78 1.54 -12.59 -11.30
CA SER A 78 1.92 -11.69 -12.37
C SER A 78 1.85 -10.28 -11.79
N ASP A 79 3.01 -9.62 -11.70
CA ASP A 79 3.17 -8.29 -11.10
C ASP A 79 2.10 -7.32 -11.62
N GLU A 80 1.62 -7.53 -12.86
CA GLU A 80 0.51 -6.81 -13.50
C GLU A 80 -0.79 -6.74 -12.68
N SER A 81 -1.05 -7.68 -11.77
CA SER A 81 -2.24 -7.69 -10.91
C SER A 81 -2.10 -6.85 -9.62
N LEU A 82 -0.88 -6.40 -9.30
CA LEU A 82 -0.58 -5.64 -8.08
C LEU A 82 -0.92 -4.15 -8.24
N THR A 83 -2.19 -3.81 -8.21
CA THR A 83 -2.68 -2.45 -8.49
C THR A 83 -2.94 -1.61 -7.24
N VAL A 84 -2.85 -2.18 -6.04
CA VAL A 84 -3.12 -1.45 -4.79
C VAL A 84 -1.82 -1.09 -4.06
N LEU A 85 -1.58 0.20 -3.88
CA LEU A 85 -0.50 0.72 -3.05
C LEU A 85 -0.92 0.69 -1.58
N GLU A 86 -0.26 -0.15 -0.80
CA GLU A 86 -0.46 -0.25 0.65
C GLU A 86 0.67 0.45 1.39
N THR A 87 0.30 1.27 2.38
CA THR A 87 1.23 1.93 3.29
C THR A 87 0.87 1.61 4.73
N GLU A 88 1.75 0.89 5.43
CA GLU A 88 1.63 0.59 6.85
C GLU A 88 2.39 1.63 7.67
N TYR A 89 1.74 2.23 8.66
CA TYR A 89 2.31 3.19 9.60
C TYR A 89 2.39 2.61 11.00
N ARG A 90 3.50 2.92 11.68
CA ARG A 90 3.67 2.70 13.12
C ARG A 90 4.16 3.98 13.77
N ALA A 91 3.38 4.53 14.69
CA ALA A 91 3.68 5.81 15.35
C ALA A 91 3.56 5.74 16.87
N THR A 92 4.24 6.64 17.58
CA THR A 92 4.14 6.72 19.05
C THR A 92 2.83 7.34 19.53
N THR A 93 2.24 8.26 18.75
CA THR A 93 1.00 8.95 19.12
C THR A 93 0.11 9.21 17.90
N ASN A 94 -1.19 9.37 18.15
CA ASN A 94 -2.15 9.79 17.11
C ASN A 94 -1.74 11.12 16.47
N ARG A 95 -1.16 12.04 17.25
CA ARG A 95 -0.69 13.32 16.72
C ARG A 95 0.43 13.12 15.69
N MET A 96 1.37 12.23 15.98
CA MET A 96 2.47 11.95 15.04
C MET A 96 1.99 11.21 13.80
N LEU A 97 1.07 10.24 13.97
CA LEU A 97 0.44 9.55 12.84
C LEU A 97 -0.25 10.55 11.90
N ARG A 98 -1.02 11.49 12.45
CA ARG A 98 -1.69 12.53 11.63
C ARG A 98 -0.71 13.39 10.84
N VAL A 99 0.39 13.80 11.47
CA VAL A 99 1.43 14.61 10.79
C VAL A 99 2.05 13.83 9.64
N ALA A 100 2.42 12.56 9.87
CA ALA A 100 3.02 11.70 8.85
C ALA A 100 2.05 11.38 7.70
N VAL A 101 0.79 11.09 8.02
CA VAL A 101 -0.23 10.79 7.00
C VAL A 101 -0.55 12.03 6.16
N ASN A 102 -0.61 13.23 6.76
CA ASN A 102 -0.83 14.46 5.99
C ASN A 102 0.32 14.73 5.01
N ALA A 103 1.57 14.61 5.47
CA ALA A 103 2.74 14.79 4.62
C ALA A 103 2.77 13.74 3.49
N PHE A 104 2.42 12.49 3.79
CA PHE A 104 2.33 11.44 2.78
C PHE A 104 1.26 11.72 1.73
N MET A 105 0.06 12.16 2.14
CA MET A 105 -1.01 12.47 1.20
C MET A 105 -0.67 13.65 0.29
N ASP A 106 0.13 14.60 0.78
CA ASP A 106 0.68 15.69 -0.02
C ASP A 106 1.65 15.15 -1.09
N SER A 107 2.63 14.34 -0.69
CA SER A 107 3.54 13.66 -1.63
C SER A 107 2.78 12.79 -2.65
N LEU A 108 1.79 12.01 -2.20
CA LEU A 108 0.99 11.15 -3.05
C LEU A 108 0.18 11.97 -4.06
N GLY A 109 -0.41 13.10 -3.63
CA GLY A 109 -1.13 14.02 -4.50
C GLY A 109 -0.24 14.58 -5.62
N VAL A 110 0.99 14.98 -5.28
CA VAL A 110 1.98 15.42 -6.28
C VAL A 110 2.31 14.31 -7.27
N VAL A 111 2.59 13.10 -6.79
CA VAL A 111 2.92 11.96 -7.65
C VAL A 111 1.77 11.62 -8.60
N VAL A 112 0.54 11.54 -8.09
CA VAL A 112 -0.64 11.21 -8.89
C VAL A 112 -0.98 12.34 -9.86
N GLY A 113 -0.85 13.61 -9.47
CA GLY A 113 -1.04 14.75 -10.36
C GLY A 113 -0.03 14.79 -11.51
N VAL A 114 1.24 14.49 -11.23
CA VAL A 114 2.27 14.35 -12.27
C VAL A 114 1.96 13.17 -13.19
N MET A 115 1.45 12.06 -12.66
CA MET A 115 0.99 10.94 -13.48
C MET A 115 -0.19 11.34 -14.38
N GLU A 116 -1.15 12.10 -13.88
CA GLU A 116 -2.26 12.61 -14.69
C GLU A 116 -1.78 13.50 -15.85
N GLU A 117 -0.82 14.40 -15.59
CA GLU A 117 -0.31 15.33 -16.60
C GLU A 117 0.67 14.69 -17.60
N LEU A 118 1.46 13.69 -17.17
CA LEU A 118 2.51 13.08 -18.00
C LEU A 118 2.12 11.74 -18.63
N ASP A 119 1.13 11.02 -18.09
CA ASP A 119 0.70 9.72 -18.63
C ASP A 119 -0.30 9.87 -19.80
N VAL A 120 -0.44 11.09 -20.35
CA VAL A 120 -1.36 11.43 -21.44
C VAL A 120 -0.92 10.84 -22.80
N ASP A 121 0.38 10.53 -23.03
CA ASP A 121 0.89 10.25 -24.39
C ASP A 121 1.89 9.08 -24.57
N VAL A 122 2.09 8.18 -23.60
CA VAL A 122 2.98 7.00 -23.85
C VAL A 122 2.28 5.88 -24.64
N LEU A 123 0.94 5.83 -24.63
CA LEU A 123 0.15 4.85 -25.40
C LEU A 123 -0.09 5.25 -26.87
N GLY A 124 0.30 6.48 -27.27
CA GLY A 124 0.13 6.95 -28.65
C GLY A 124 1.18 6.43 -29.64
N ASN A 125 2.37 6.03 -29.16
CA ASN A 125 3.51 5.72 -30.03
C ASN A 125 3.73 4.21 -30.29
N GLU A 126 2.97 3.31 -29.67
CA GLU A 126 2.98 1.88 -30.02
C GLU A 126 1.91 1.48 -31.04
N LEU A 127 0.98 2.38 -31.38
CA LEU A 127 0.01 2.21 -32.48
C LEU A 127 0.43 2.84 -33.81
N GLY A 128 1.67 3.36 -33.89
CA GLY A 128 2.30 3.79 -35.14
C GLY A 128 2.89 2.61 -35.93
N LYS A 129 2.05 1.70 -36.41
CA LYS A 129 2.43 0.69 -37.40
C LYS A 129 1.64 0.89 -38.70
N PRO A 130 2.24 1.40 -39.78
CA PRO A 130 1.83 0.99 -41.13
C PRO A 130 2.26 -0.45 -41.41
#